data_AF-A0A351X5Y2-F1
#
_entry.id   AF-A0A351X5Y2-F1
#
_cell.length_a   1.000
_cell.length_b   1.000
_cell.length_c   1.000
_cell.angle_alpha   90.00
_cell.angle_beta   90.00
_cell.angle_gamma   90.00
#
_symmetry.space_group_name_H-M   'P 1'
#
loop_
_entity.id
_entity.type
_entity.pdbx_description
1 polymer ?
#
loop_
_entity_poly.entity_id
_entity_poly.type
_entity_poly.pdbx_seq_one_letter_code
_entity_poly.pdbx_strand_id
1 'polypeptide(L)'
;MVGRAVTRATLKLYNISSSDIGGYFYRVNDQSWEEETVTWNNAPAHDNTLVASLGAVTTGTWYTVDITPLITTDGTYSLRVSSTSSNGADYVSKEGANPPLLEIVVGNTSTATATETATATSTLLATDTPTATATPTLLATDTPTATATLTNTALPTATPTSTKTVTPTATKTATPTSTKTATPTPTKTFTPTATPTPQTYTMTYSYDGDGRLVKSVVNGIVTYYVGAHYEKTVQGSQQNERKYYFAGANRIAMRENGTLTWLLTDHLGSTSVTANASGNLVSSLRYTAFGEVRTASGTTATDYRYTGQRSEAEIGLYYYVARFYDPVLGRFISADSIVPEPYNPQDWDRYSYTLNDPVNHTDPTGHDTCDEDGNCYNNNGWYPAVGKHFSVTYTWKKMIKTNYGINMEKGDKEWDSPNLRLMYGSLGIVNTSTSGNLRAMAAGSTFKLMEHASGGGDYYGVTHTQRPTGIDFYTKGTQPLRQMNIYHEVGHLLDNVPGTWDVFTNAVKSQNNPSWVGSDQKINPEALLMSRVKDPNYPPVAARQTYSNFGPSEQWADAFANYVAGNINLASVIGTDMFNFVRSALAPFIGTP
;
A
#
# COMPACT_ATOMS: atom_id res chain seq x y z
N MET A 1 16.82 3.50 1.65
CA MET A 1 18.13 3.09 2.22
C MET A 1 19.21 4.14 1.93
N VAL A 2 19.02 5.42 2.30
CA VAL A 2 20.04 6.46 2.09
C VAL A 2 20.65 6.82 3.44
N GLY A 3 21.98 6.73 3.55
CA GLY A 3 22.73 7.21 4.72
C GLY A 3 22.92 6.22 5.89
N ARG A 4 22.54 4.94 5.77
CA ARG A 4 22.93 3.89 6.73
C ARG A 4 24.12 3.12 6.18
N ALA A 5 25.16 2.92 6.99
CA ALA A 5 26.30 2.13 6.58
C ALA A 5 25.87 0.68 6.34
N VAL A 6 26.12 0.17 5.13
CA VAL A 6 25.96 -1.25 4.81
C VAL A 6 26.99 -2.04 5.60
N THR A 7 26.52 -2.89 6.51
CA THR A 7 27.38 -3.76 7.33
C THR A 7 27.56 -5.13 6.69
N ARG A 8 26.66 -5.53 5.79
CA ARG A 8 26.81 -6.72 4.94
C ARG A 8 26.01 -6.57 3.64
N ALA A 9 26.55 -7.00 2.52
CA ALA A 9 25.83 -7.16 1.26
C ALA A 9 26.16 -8.52 0.65
N THR A 10 25.14 -9.35 0.45
CA THR A 10 25.27 -10.71 -0.09
C THR A 10 24.46 -10.84 -1.37
N LEU A 11 25.12 -11.17 -2.47
CA LEU A 11 24.48 -11.51 -3.74
C LEU A 11 24.19 -13.01 -3.79
N LYS A 12 22.95 -13.39 -4.11
CA LYS A 12 22.50 -14.78 -4.26
C LYS A 12 22.22 -15.09 -5.71
N LEU A 13 22.80 -16.18 -6.20
CA LEU A 13 22.73 -16.60 -7.59
C LEU A 13 22.25 -18.05 -7.69
N TYR A 14 21.28 -18.31 -8.57
CA TYR A 14 20.77 -19.66 -8.81
C TYR A 14 21.48 -20.28 -10.02
N ASN A 15 22.19 -21.39 -9.80
CA ASN A 15 22.97 -22.05 -10.84
C ASN A 15 22.11 -23.00 -11.68
N ILE A 16 22.28 -22.96 -13.00
CA ILE A 16 21.58 -23.82 -13.97
C ILE A 16 22.53 -24.68 -14.83
N SER A 17 23.84 -24.50 -14.67
CA SER A 17 24.86 -25.32 -15.33
C SER A 17 26.05 -25.54 -14.39
N SER A 18 26.35 -26.80 -14.09
CA SER A 18 27.38 -27.21 -13.13
C SER A 18 28.79 -26.97 -13.66
N SER A 19 29.71 -26.52 -12.79
CA SER A 19 31.11 -26.31 -13.12
C SER A 19 32.01 -26.52 -11.91
N ASP A 20 33.28 -26.87 -12.15
CA ASP A 20 34.30 -26.97 -11.10
C ASP A 20 34.68 -25.59 -10.52
N ILE A 21 34.38 -24.50 -11.23
CA ILE A 21 34.60 -23.12 -10.78
C ILE A 21 33.37 -22.27 -11.11
N GLY A 22 32.58 -21.94 -10.09
CA GLY A 22 31.37 -21.10 -10.20
C GLY A 22 31.65 -19.63 -10.50
N GLY A 23 32.91 -19.19 -10.37
CA GLY A 23 33.36 -17.91 -10.89
C GLY A 23 34.11 -17.06 -9.88
N TYR A 24 34.86 -16.12 -10.42
CA TYR A 24 35.63 -15.10 -9.74
C TYR A 24 34.95 -13.75 -9.96
N PHE A 25 34.62 -13.07 -8.87
CA PHE A 25 33.82 -11.86 -8.86
C PHE A 25 34.73 -10.65 -8.71
N TYR A 26 34.59 -9.70 -9.63
CA TYR A 26 35.39 -8.48 -9.68
C TYR A 26 34.50 -7.27 -9.85
N ARG A 27 34.95 -6.13 -9.31
CA ARG A 27 34.32 -4.83 -9.58
C ARG A 27 34.50 -4.44 -11.04
N VAL A 28 33.49 -3.81 -11.63
CA VAL A 28 33.58 -3.09 -12.89
C VAL A 28 33.39 -1.60 -12.59
N ASN A 29 34.40 -0.79 -12.90
CA ASN A 29 34.33 0.66 -12.66
C ASN A 29 33.52 1.41 -13.72
N ASP A 30 33.48 0.88 -14.95
CA ASP A 30 32.62 1.41 -16.01
C ASP A 30 31.14 1.14 -15.69
N GLN A 31 30.36 2.20 -15.52
CA GLN A 31 28.91 2.14 -15.30
C GLN A 31 28.11 2.53 -16.56
N SER A 32 28.77 2.74 -17.70
CA SER A 32 28.16 3.21 -18.94
C SER A 32 27.74 2.09 -19.90
N TRP A 33 27.93 0.84 -19.49
CA TRP A 33 27.50 -0.32 -20.27
C TRP A 33 26.00 -0.55 -20.12
N GLU A 34 25.35 -0.95 -21.22
CA GLU A 34 23.93 -1.24 -21.25
C GLU A 34 23.72 -2.74 -21.44
N GLU A 35 22.87 -3.35 -20.61
CA GLU A 35 22.61 -4.79 -20.56
C GLU A 35 22.22 -5.37 -21.93
N GLU A 36 21.46 -4.63 -22.74
CA GLU A 36 21.00 -5.05 -24.06
C GLU A 36 22.10 -5.10 -25.14
N THR A 37 23.25 -4.46 -24.88
CA THR A 37 24.31 -4.27 -25.88
C THR A 37 25.61 -4.96 -25.53
N VAL A 38 25.74 -5.51 -24.31
CA VAL A 38 26.93 -6.23 -23.87
C VAL A 38 27.02 -7.61 -24.53
N THR A 39 28.21 -7.88 -25.08
CA THR A 39 28.65 -9.10 -25.74
C THR A 39 30.03 -9.45 -25.22
N TRP A 40 30.55 -10.62 -25.56
CA TRP A 40 31.93 -11.01 -25.24
C TRP A 40 32.97 -9.96 -25.68
N ASN A 41 32.79 -9.35 -26.85
CA ASN A 41 33.78 -8.47 -27.47
C ASN A 41 33.81 -7.05 -26.87
N ASN A 42 32.70 -6.60 -26.28
CA ASN A 42 32.57 -5.28 -25.66
C ASN A 42 32.26 -5.37 -24.15
N ALA A 43 32.48 -6.53 -23.53
CA ALA A 43 32.31 -6.71 -22.09
C ALA A 43 33.26 -5.78 -21.32
N PRO A 44 32.74 -4.96 -20.37
CA PRO A 44 33.56 -4.03 -19.60
C PRO A 44 34.73 -4.70 -18.89
N ALA A 45 35.87 -4.01 -18.85
CA ALA A 45 37.03 -4.47 -18.10
C ALA A 45 36.73 -4.44 -16.59
N HIS A 46 37.20 -5.47 -15.88
CA HIS A 46 37.06 -5.54 -14.42
C HIS A 46 38.37 -5.16 -13.72
N ASP A 47 38.27 -4.81 -12.44
CA ASP A 47 39.42 -4.50 -11.60
C ASP A 47 40.28 -5.73 -11.32
N ASN A 48 41.54 -5.51 -10.94
CA ASN A 48 42.48 -6.59 -10.61
C ASN A 48 42.27 -7.18 -9.20
N THR A 49 41.41 -6.57 -8.38
CA THR A 49 41.13 -7.02 -7.01
C THR A 49 39.96 -7.98 -7.00
N LEU A 50 40.22 -9.22 -6.60
CA LEU A 50 39.17 -10.23 -6.39
C LEU A 50 38.30 -9.84 -5.20
N VAL A 51 36.98 -9.86 -5.41
CA VAL A 51 35.96 -9.55 -4.38
C VAL A 51 35.56 -10.82 -3.66
N ALA A 52 35.23 -11.85 -4.42
CA ALA A 52 34.80 -13.15 -3.93
C ALA A 52 35.01 -14.22 -5.01
N SER A 53 34.94 -15.49 -4.62
CA SER A 53 35.02 -16.62 -5.55
C SER A 53 34.08 -17.74 -5.14
N LEU A 54 33.49 -18.41 -6.11
CA LEU A 54 32.75 -19.66 -5.91
C LEU A 54 33.60 -20.83 -6.42
N GLY A 55 33.73 -21.87 -5.59
CA GLY A 55 34.33 -23.15 -5.98
C GLY A 55 33.40 -23.96 -6.89
N ALA A 56 33.41 -25.28 -6.78
CA ALA A 56 32.53 -26.13 -7.58
C ALA A 56 31.04 -25.80 -7.32
N VAL A 57 30.27 -25.69 -8.40
CA VAL A 57 28.84 -25.39 -8.39
C VAL A 57 28.04 -26.45 -9.13
N THR A 58 26.83 -26.70 -8.64
CA THR A 58 25.91 -27.71 -9.15
C THR A 58 24.58 -27.09 -9.55
N THR A 59 24.00 -27.62 -10.61
CA THR A 59 22.70 -27.21 -11.16
C THR A 59 21.60 -27.28 -10.09
N GLY A 60 20.67 -26.33 -10.13
CA GLY A 60 19.49 -26.29 -9.27
C GLY A 60 19.76 -25.75 -7.86
N THR A 61 20.94 -25.18 -7.62
CA THR A 61 21.41 -24.78 -6.29
C THR A 61 21.64 -23.27 -6.19
N TRP A 62 21.30 -22.67 -5.04
CA TRP A 62 21.60 -21.28 -4.72
C TRP A 62 23.01 -21.14 -4.14
N TYR A 63 23.76 -20.16 -4.66
CA TYR A 63 25.08 -19.78 -4.16
C TYR A 63 25.05 -18.35 -3.62
N THR A 64 25.87 -18.08 -2.60
CA THR A 64 25.97 -16.77 -1.95
C THR A 64 27.35 -16.19 -2.19
N VAL A 65 27.42 -14.90 -2.51
CA VAL A 65 28.64 -14.15 -2.80
C VAL A 65 28.63 -12.93 -1.90
N ASP A 66 29.60 -12.83 -1.00
CA ASP A 66 29.77 -11.63 -0.17
C ASP A 66 30.38 -10.52 -1.02
N ILE A 67 29.59 -9.46 -1.25
CA ILE A 67 30.00 -8.27 -2.00
C ILE A 67 30.14 -7.05 -1.08
N THR A 68 30.07 -7.23 0.23
CA THR A 68 30.23 -6.16 1.23
C THR A 68 31.45 -5.27 0.97
N PRO A 69 32.64 -5.80 0.60
CA PRO A 69 33.81 -4.96 0.34
C PRO A 69 33.65 -3.95 -0.80
N LEU A 70 32.67 -4.13 -1.68
CA LEU A 70 32.39 -3.20 -2.78
C LEU A 70 31.55 -2.01 -2.35
N ILE A 71 30.73 -2.17 -1.31
CA ILE A 71 29.69 -1.21 -0.96
C ILE A 71 30.27 -0.16 -0.03
N THR A 72 30.85 0.90 -0.60
CA THR A 72 31.49 1.99 0.16
C THR A 72 30.59 3.21 0.32
N THR A 73 29.66 3.42 -0.59
CA THR A 73 28.71 4.55 -0.63
C THR A 73 27.39 4.14 -1.30
N ASP A 74 26.35 4.95 -1.19
CA ASP A 74 25.13 4.74 -1.97
C ASP A 74 25.43 4.95 -3.48
N GLY A 75 24.91 4.08 -4.34
CA GLY A 75 25.11 4.17 -5.78
C GLY A 75 24.98 2.84 -6.53
N THR A 76 25.13 2.91 -7.85
CA THR A 76 25.16 1.73 -8.73
C THR A 76 26.52 1.06 -8.68
N TYR A 77 26.52 -0.27 -8.54
CA TYR A 77 27.72 -1.09 -8.57
C TYR A 77 27.62 -2.11 -9.70
N SER A 78 28.65 -2.16 -10.53
CA SER A 78 28.78 -3.16 -11.60
C SER A 78 29.79 -4.23 -11.18
N LEU A 79 29.45 -5.48 -11.51
CA LEU A 79 30.21 -6.68 -11.17
C LEU A 79 30.43 -7.48 -12.44
N ARG A 80 31.63 -8.06 -12.58
CA ARG A 80 31.94 -9.04 -13.62
C ARG A 80 32.29 -10.36 -12.97
N VAL A 81 31.70 -11.42 -13.50
CA VAL A 81 32.01 -12.80 -13.15
C VAL A 81 32.88 -13.37 -14.26
N SER A 82 34.09 -13.80 -13.91
CA SER A 82 35.02 -14.47 -14.82
C SER A 82 35.29 -15.89 -14.34
N SER A 83 35.66 -16.81 -15.22
CA SER A 83 36.11 -18.15 -14.83
C SER A 83 37.35 -18.53 -15.63
N THR A 84 38.28 -19.23 -14.98
CA THR A 84 39.43 -19.85 -15.65
C THR A 84 39.13 -21.29 -16.08
N SER A 85 37.94 -21.81 -15.74
CA SER A 85 37.49 -23.13 -16.16
C SER A 85 37.11 -23.12 -17.64
N SER A 86 37.45 -24.19 -18.36
CA SER A 86 36.95 -24.46 -19.71
C SER A 86 35.50 -24.98 -19.71
N ASN A 87 34.96 -25.35 -18.55
CA ASN A 87 33.56 -25.70 -18.32
C ASN A 87 32.85 -24.52 -17.62
N GLY A 88 31.89 -23.87 -18.29
CA GLY A 88 31.22 -22.66 -17.79
C GLY A 88 30.15 -22.93 -16.74
N ALA A 89 29.95 -21.99 -15.81
CA ALA A 89 28.83 -21.98 -14.89
C ALA A 89 27.81 -20.94 -15.36
N ASP A 90 26.54 -21.35 -15.48
CA ASP A 90 25.46 -20.46 -15.89
C ASP A 90 24.54 -20.15 -14.69
N TYR A 91 24.16 -18.89 -14.57
CA TYR A 91 23.27 -18.42 -13.51
C TYR A 91 22.03 -17.77 -14.12
N VAL A 92 20.90 -17.93 -13.44
CA VAL A 92 19.63 -17.36 -13.88
C VAL A 92 19.70 -15.83 -13.85
N SER A 93 19.23 -15.18 -14.92
CA SER A 93 19.11 -13.72 -15.02
C SER A 93 17.87 -13.19 -14.29
N LYS A 94 17.70 -11.87 -14.24
CA LYS A 94 16.50 -11.22 -13.67
C LYS A 94 15.19 -11.64 -14.33
N GLU A 95 15.23 -12.21 -15.53
CA GLU A 95 14.06 -12.61 -16.33
C GLU A 95 13.67 -14.08 -16.14
N GLY A 96 14.49 -14.88 -15.45
CA GLY A 96 14.20 -16.29 -15.20
C GLY A 96 13.38 -16.54 -13.94
N ALA A 97 12.94 -17.79 -13.75
CA ALA A 97 12.06 -18.17 -12.63
C ALA A 97 12.70 -18.06 -11.23
N ASN A 98 14.04 -18.01 -11.15
CA ASN A 98 14.82 -17.88 -9.91
C ASN A 98 15.84 -16.74 -10.04
N PRO A 99 15.39 -15.47 -10.13
CA PRO A 99 16.27 -14.35 -10.45
C PRO A 99 17.25 -14.04 -9.30
N PRO A 100 18.40 -13.41 -9.58
CA PRO A 100 19.37 -13.04 -8.55
C PRO A 100 18.75 -12.20 -7.42
N LEU A 101 19.17 -12.44 -6.18
CA LEU A 101 18.69 -11.70 -5.00
C LEU A 101 19.86 -10.97 -4.32
N LEU A 102 19.65 -9.73 -3.90
CA LEU A 102 20.62 -8.97 -3.13
C LEU A 102 20.11 -8.79 -1.68
N GLU A 103 20.81 -9.37 -0.72
CA GLU A 103 20.52 -9.25 0.71
C GLU A 103 21.46 -8.20 1.32
N ILE A 104 20.91 -7.09 1.83
CA ILE A 104 21.67 -6.02 2.47
C ILE A 104 21.32 -5.96 3.95
N VAL A 105 22.35 -5.93 4.80
CA VAL A 105 22.26 -5.61 6.22
C VAL A 105 22.86 -4.22 6.41
N VAL A 106 22.11 -3.33 7.06
CA VAL A 106 22.54 -1.99 7.40
C VAL A 106 22.65 -1.83 8.90
N GLY A 107 23.56 -0.99 9.37
CA GLY A 107 23.66 -0.64 10.79
C GLY A 107 22.42 0.15 11.26
N ASN A 108 21.99 -0.08 12.50
CA ASN A 108 20.97 0.76 13.14
C ASN A 108 21.63 2.02 13.74
N THR A 109 21.03 3.19 13.51
CA THR A 109 21.32 4.39 14.29
C THR A 109 20.77 4.22 15.70
N SER A 110 21.63 4.05 16.70
CA SER A 110 21.26 4.24 18.10
C SER A 110 21.39 5.72 18.45
N THR A 111 20.30 6.33 18.92
CA THR A 111 20.32 7.65 19.54
C THR A 111 21.12 7.54 20.84
N ALA A 112 22.34 8.08 20.85
CA ALA A 112 23.11 8.20 22.08
C ALA A 112 22.40 9.20 23.02
N THR A 113 21.84 8.71 24.12
CA THR A 113 21.42 9.55 25.26
C THR A 113 22.67 10.15 25.88
N ALA A 114 22.83 11.47 25.81
CA ALA A 114 23.84 12.18 26.59
C ALA A 114 23.41 12.21 28.06
N THR A 115 24.16 11.52 28.92
CA THR A 115 24.09 11.70 30.37
C THR A 115 25.15 12.72 30.77
N GLU A 116 24.75 13.91 31.22
CA GLU A 116 25.67 14.84 31.87
C GLU A 116 26.06 14.29 33.25
N THR A 117 27.36 14.16 33.49
CA THR A 117 27.94 13.96 34.82
C THR A 117 28.77 15.20 35.14
N ALA A 118 28.40 15.91 36.20
CA ALA A 118 29.16 17.05 36.71
C ALA A 118 30.41 16.61 37.50
N THR A 119 31.32 17.58 37.75
CA THR A 119 32.46 17.64 38.72
C THR A 119 33.84 17.68 38.00
N ALA A 120 34.82 18.54 38.30
CA ALA A 120 35.05 19.54 39.36
C ALA A 120 35.83 20.77 38.84
N THR A 121 35.68 21.86 39.57
CA THR A 121 36.42 23.13 39.51
C THR A 121 37.94 22.99 39.70
N SER A 122 38.72 23.76 38.94
CA SER A 122 39.96 24.35 39.46
C SER A 122 40.07 25.83 39.05
N THR A 123 40.13 26.66 40.08
CA THR A 123 40.54 28.06 40.19
C THR A 123 42.05 28.19 39.86
N LEU A 124 42.68 29.28 39.40
CA LEU A 124 42.52 30.74 39.48
C LEU A 124 43.43 31.39 38.40
N LEU A 125 43.07 32.58 37.89
CA LEU A 125 43.70 33.89 38.20
C LEU A 125 43.73 34.88 37.01
N ALA A 126 43.13 36.05 37.27
CA ALA A 126 43.14 37.40 36.67
C ALA A 126 44.06 37.70 35.45
N THR A 127 43.73 38.63 34.54
CA THR A 127 43.43 40.04 34.84
C THR A 127 42.88 40.75 33.59
N ASP A 128 41.84 41.58 33.75
CA ASP A 128 41.37 42.56 32.77
C ASP A 128 42.37 43.71 32.59
N THR A 129 42.51 44.25 31.36
CA THR A 129 42.51 45.71 31.06
C THR A 129 42.47 45.91 29.52
N PRO A 130 41.62 46.81 28.98
CA PRO A 130 41.55 47.13 27.55
C PRO A 130 42.42 48.34 27.18
N THR A 131 43.07 48.36 26.02
CA THR A 131 43.56 49.62 25.39
C THR A 131 43.71 49.46 23.87
N ALA A 132 43.24 50.48 23.14
CA ALA A 132 43.19 50.64 21.68
C ALA A 132 44.56 50.75 21.00
N THR A 133 44.66 50.54 19.68
CA THR A 133 45.61 51.26 18.79
C THR A 133 45.19 51.17 17.31
N ALA A 134 45.54 52.23 16.58
CA ALA A 134 45.02 52.75 15.33
C ALA A 134 45.57 52.13 14.01
N THR A 135 44.87 52.51 12.94
CA THR A 135 45.23 52.47 11.51
C THR A 135 46.58 53.09 11.20
N PRO A 136 47.32 52.53 10.22
CA PRO A 136 48.14 53.33 9.32
C PRO A 136 47.68 53.19 7.85
N THR A 137 47.40 54.34 7.26
CA THR A 137 47.20 54.60 5.83
C THR A 137 48.55 54.56 5.10
N LEU A 138 48.59 54.08 3.86
CA LEU A 138 49.70 54.34 2.94
C LEU A 138 49.22 55.23 1.79
N LEU A 139 49.97 56.32 1.64
CA LEU A 139 49.77 57.47 0.78
C LEU A 139 50.43 57.22 -0.58
N ALA A 140 49.69 57.39 -1.67
CA ALA A 140 50.27 57.60 -2.99
C ALA A 140 50.57 59.10 -3.14
N THR A 141 51.80 59.42 -3.51
CA THR A 141 52.28 60.79 -3.75
C THR A 141 52.33 61.00 -5.25
N ASP A 142 51.45 61.85 -5.79
CA ASP A 142 51.62 62.45 -7.11
C ASP A 142 51.83 63.95 -6.93
N THR A 143 52.87 64.50 -7.53
CA THR A 143 53.11 65.95 -7.62
C THR A 143 53.71 66.27 -8.99
N PRO A 144 53.29 67.38 -9.64
CA PRO A 144 53.05 67.46 -11.08
C PRO A 144 54.12 68.26 -11.81
N THR A 145 54.10 68.30 -13.14
CA THR A 145 54.46 69.49 -13.93
C THR A 145 53.75 69.44 -15.29
N ALA A 146 53.38 70.61 -15.79
CA ALA A 146 52.30 70.89 -16.73
C ALA A 146 52.77 71.34 -18.13
N THR A 147 51.79 71.50 -19.03
CA THR A 147 51.73 72.51 -20.13
C THR A 147 52.56 72.16 -21.39
N ALA A 148 52.11 72.30 -22.65
CA ALA A 148 50.96 72.92 -23.30
C ALA A 148 50.74 72.34 -24.71
N THR A 149 49.46 72.28 -25.11
CA THR A 149 48.86 72.81 -26.36
C THR A 149 49.53 72.50 -27.72
N LEU A 150 48.82 71.78 -28.61
CA LEU A 150 48.08 72.38 -29.74
C LEU A 150 47.27 71.33 -30.53
N THR A 151 46.11 71.80 -30.96
CA THR A 151 45.01 71.17 -31.69
C THR A 151 45.36 70.71 -33.12
N ASN A 152 44.75 69.61 -33.57
CA ASN A 152 43.88 69.61 -34.76
C ASN A 152 43.02 68.33 -34.85
N THR A 153 41.71 68.57 -34.83
CA THR A 153 40.57 67.88 -35.47
C THR A 153 40.98 66.94 -36.64
N ALA A 154 40.48 65.71 -36.79
CA ALA A 154 39.08 65.32 -36.90
C ALA A 154 38.74 63.88 -36.45
N LEU A 155 37.45 63.74 -36.11
CA LEU A 155 36.62 62.63 -35.62
C LEU A 155 36.14 61.70 -36.79
N PRO A 156 35.24 60.71 -36.57
CA PRO A 156 35.43 59.30 -36.23
C PRO A 156 34.92 58.34 -37.35
N THR A 157 34.94 57.02 -37.12
CA THR A 157 33.77 56.11 -37.20
C THR A 157 34.19 54.74 -36.66
N ALA A 158 33.30 54.10 -35.89
CA ALA A 158 33.59 53.01 -34.97
C ALA A 158 33.11 51.61 -35.46
N THR A 159 33.59 50.57 -34.76
CA THR A 159 32.88 49.29 -34.42
C THR A 159 32.87 48.19 -35.51
N PRO A 160 32.88 46.86 -35.21
CA PRO A 160 33.65 46.07 -34.22
C PRO A 160 34.10 44.65 -34.73
N THR A 161 34.78 43.87 -33.84
CA THR A 161 34.93 42.37 -33.66
C THR A 161 35.28 41.47 -34.89
N SER A 162 36.20 40.48 -34.87
CA SER A 162 36.44 39.40 -33.88
C SER A 162 37.71 38.54 -34.17
N THR A 163 38.13 37.80 -33.13
CA THR A 163 38.70 36.42 -33.09
C THR A 163 40.21 36.12 -33.26
N LYS A 164 40.64 35.15 -32.42
CA LYS A 164 41.96 34.74 -31.92
C LYS A 164 42.75 33.77 -32.81
N THR A 165 44.05 33.64 -32.53
CA THR A 165 44.90 32.47 -32.83
C THR A 165 45.78 32.17 -31.60
N VAL A 166 46.02 30.89 -31.28
CA VAL A 166 46.83 30.43 -30.13
C VAL A 166 47.92 29.48 -30.63
N THR A 167 49.15 29.59 -30.12
CA THR A 167 50.25 28.62 -30.31
C THR A 167 51.15 28.65 -29.06
N PRO A 168 51.65 27.50 -28.56
CA PRO A 168 52.05 27.33 -27.15
C PRO A 168 53.52 27.68 -26.84
N THR A 169 53.77 28.07 -25.58
CA THR A 169 55.11 28.31 -25.00
C THR A 169 55.27 27.49 -23.72
N ALA A 170 56.42 26.83 -23.56
CA ALA A 170 56.76 25.96 -22.43
C ALA A 170 57.25 26.73 -21.18
N THR A 171 56.89 26.25 -19.99
CA THR A 171 57.38 26.76 -18.69
C THR A 171 57.93 25.61 -17.84
N LYS A 172 59.11 25.84 -17.24
CA LYS A 172 59.84 24.92 -16.34
C LYS A 172 59.43 25.06 -14.86
N THR A 173 59.65 23.95 -14.16
CA THR A 173 59.33 23.50 -12.79
C THR A 173 59.80 24.38 -11.62
N ALA A 174 59.03 24.37 -10.52
CA ALA A 174 59.46 24.72 -9.17
C ALA A 174 59.38 23.49 -8.21
N THR A 175 60.41 23.35 -7.37
CA THR A 175 60.71 22.27 -6.40
C THR A 175 59.80 22.31 -5.17
N PRO A 176 59.43 21.16 -4.55
CA PRO A 176 58.51 21.10 -3.42
C PRO A 176 59.08 21.67 -2.11
N THR A 177 58.26 22.41 -1.37
CA THR A 177 58.51 22.82 0.02
C THR A 177 57.64 21.98 0.96
N SER A 178 58.22 21.53 2.07
CA SER A 178 57.67 20.62 3.08
C SER A 178 56.50 21.22 3.87
N THR A 179 55.36 20.53 3.90
CA THR A 179 54.20 20.86 4.77
C THR A 179 54.25 20.02 6.04
N LYS A 180 53.98 20.65 7.19
CA LYS A 180 53.98 20.06 8.54
C LYS A 180 53.14 18.78 8.64
N THR A 181 53.71 17.77 9.29
CA THR A 181 53.02 16.55 9.74
C THR A 181 51.90 16.88 10.73
N ALA A 182 50.68 16.46 10.44
CA ALA A 182 49.57 16.50 11.39
C ALA A 182 49.78 15.45 12.48
N THR A 183 49.74 15.87 13.74
CA THR A 183 49.69 14.98 14.91
C THR A 183 48.46 14.07 14.79
N PRO A 184 48.58 12.74 14.97
CA PRO A 184 47.43 11.85 14.93
C PRO A 184 46.46 12.21 16.07
N THR A 185 45.25 12.62 15.71
CA THR A 185 44.12 12.70 16.63
C THR A 185 43.89 11.30 17.22
N PRO A 186 43.78 11.13 18.55
CA PRO A 186 43.57 9.82 19.15
C PRO A 186 42.30 9.17 18.57
N THR A 187 42.47 8.04 17.88
CA THR A 187 41.38 7.22 17.37
C THR A 187 40.54 6.73 18.55
N LYS A 188 39.24 7.03 18.55
CA LYS A 188 38.31 6.38 19.46
C LYS A 188 38.28 4.90 19.11
N THR A 189 38.94 4.07 19.92
CA THR A 189 38.78 2.62 19.88
C THR A 189 37.35 2.30 20.31
N PHE A 190 36.50 1.92 19.37
CA PHE A 190 35.18 1.40 19.68
C PHE A 190 35.37 0.00 20.29
N THR A 191 35.15 -0.11 21.60
CA THR A 191 34.93 -1.40 22.23
C THR A 191 33.71 -2.04 21.58
N PRO A 192 33.76 -3.30 21.11
CA PRO A 192 32.62 -3.96 20.51
C PRO A 192 31.44 -3.93 21.49
N THR A 193 30.42 -3.14 21.15
CA THR A 193 29.16 -3.14 21.88
C THR A 193 28.48 -4.46 21.55
N ALA A 194 28.07 -5.20 22.57
CA ALA A 194 27.44 -6.50 22.42
C ALA A 194 26.34 -6.45 21.35
N THR A 195 26.38 -7.42 20.43
CA THR A 195 25.32 -7.71 19.46
C THR A 195 23.97 -7.64 20.18
N PRO A 196 23.04 -6.73 19.81
CA PRO A 196 21.72 -6.75 20.39
C PRO A 196 21.09 -8.09 20.01
N THR A 197 20.72 -8.86 21.03
CA THR A 197 19.96 -10.10 20.85
C THR A 197 18.71 -9.76 20.01
N PRO A 198 18.39 -10.51 18.95
CA PRO A 198 17.16 -10.30 18.21
C PRO A 198 16.00 -10.36 19.21
N GLN A 199 15.28 -9.25 19.37
CA GLN A 199 14.10 -9.22 20.20
C GLN A 199 12.95 -9.78 19.37
N THR A 200 12.39 -10.90 19.83
CA THR A 200 11.17 -11.44 19.24
C THR A 200 9.99 -10.71 19.86
N TYR A 201 9.27 -9.94 19.05
CA TYR A 201 7.97 -9.40 19.44
C TYR A 201 6.86 -10.29 18.89
N THR A 202 5.93 -10.68 19.76
CA THR A 202 4.69 -11.34 19.33
C THR A 202 3.58 -10.32 19.44
N MET A 203 2.91 -10.07 18.32
CA MET A 203 1.81 -9.13 18.24
C MET A 203 0.60 -9.79 17.59
N THR A 204 -0.55 -9.59 18.22
CA THR A 204 -1.84 -10.11 17.73
C THR A 204 -2.82 -8.97 17.64
N TYR A 205 -3.39 -8.75 16.47
CA TYR A 205 -4.47 -7.78 16.24
C TYR A 205 -5.79 -8.53 16.05
N SER A 206 -6.87 -8.00 16.61
CA SER A 206 -8.23 -8.53 16.46
C SER A 206 -9.17 -7.44 15.95
N TYR A 207 -10.01 -7.83 15.00
CA TYR A 207 -10.88 -6.91 14.26
C TYR A 207 -12.35 -7.29 14.47
N ASP A 208 -13.25 -6.31 14.38
CA ASP A 208 -14.69 -6.58 14.33
C ASP A 208 -15.13 -7.06 12.93
N GLY A 209 -16.44 -7.35 12.76
CA GLY A 209 -17.00 -7.81 11.49
C GLY A 209 -16.90 -6.78 10.35
N ASP A 210 -16.63 -5.52 10.67
CA ASP A 210 -16.43 -4.43 9.70
C ASP A 210 -14.93 -4.22 9.39
N GLY A 211 -14.03 -4.98 10.01
CA GLY A 211 -12.59 -4.88 9.81
C GLY A 211 -11.89 -3.80 10.65
N ARG A 212 -12.56 -3.21 11.66
CA ARG A 212 -11.92 -2.21 12.54
C ARG A 212 -11.14 -2.88 13.66
N LEU A 213 -9.97 -2.35 13.98
CA LEU A 213 -9.17 -2.82 15.11
C LEU A 213 -9.93 -2.60 16.42
N VAL A 214 -10.22 -3.68 17.14
CA VAL A 214 -10.91 -3.65 18.44
C VAL A 214 -10.05 -4.12 19.60
N LYS A 215 -8.98 -4.87 19.31
CA LYS A 215 -8.02 -5.33 20.32
C LYS A 215 -6.64 -5.58 19.72
N SER A 216 -5.59 -5.25 20.46
CA SER A 216 -4.23 -5.71 20.18
C SER A 216 -3.61 -6.35 21.43
N VAL A 217 -2.69 -7.27 21.20
CA VAL A 217 -1.83 -7.86 22.23
C VAL A 217 -0.40 -7.70 21.76
N VAL A 218 0.37 -6.85 22.42
CA VAL A 218 1.76 -6.54 22.08
C VAL A 218 2.61 -6.81 23.32
N ASN A 219 3.52 -7.78 23.25
CA ASN A 219 4.39 -8.14 24.39
C ASN A 219 3.62 -8.41 25.71
N GLY A 220 2.44 -9.04 25.61
CA GLY A 220 1.58 -9.34 26.77
C GLY A 220 0.76 -8.16 27.28
N ILE A 221 0.91 -6.97 26.71
CA ILE A 221 0.06 -5.81 26.97
C ILE A 221 -1.17 -5.91 26.08
N VAL A 222 -2.36 -5.89 26.69
CA VAL A 222 -3.63 -5.96 25.97
C VAL A 222 -4.19 -4.55 25.83
N THR A 223 -4.43 -4.10 24.60
CA THR A 223 -5.10 -2.83 24.33
C THR A 223 -6.47 -3.09 23.72
N TYR A 224 -7.52 -2.50 24.29
CA TYR A 224 -8.86 -2.49 23.74
C TYR A 224 -9.14 -1.13 23.11
N TYR A 225 -9.75 -1.15 21.91
CA TYR A 225 -10.08 0.04 21.14
C TYR A 225 -11.59 0.18 21.04
N VAL A 226 -12.12 1.33 21.44
CA VAL A 226 -13.55 1.66 21.33
C VAL A 226 -13.70 2.83 20.37
N GLY A 227 -13.73 2.49 19.08
CA GLY A 227 -13.68 3.46 17.98
C GLY A 227 -12.40 4.31 18.03
N ALA A 228 -12.48 5.53 17.49
CA ALA A 228 -11.35 6.46 17.46
C ALA A 228 -11.13 7.24 18.77
N HIS A 229 -12.04 7.11 19.74
CA HIS A 229 -12.14 8.03 20.88
C HIS A 229 -11.57 7.50 22.19
N TYR A 230 -11.43 6.18 22.34
CA TYR A 230 -11.05 5.59 23.61
C TYR A 230 -10.22 4.33 23.44
N GLU A 231 -9.16 4.24 24.25
CA GLU A 231 -8.30 3.08 24.37
C GLU A 231 -8.12 2.70 25.83
N LYS A 232 -8.09 1.39 26.09
CA LYS A 232 -7.78 0.85 27.41
C LYS A 232 -6.67 -0.17 27.31
N THR A 233 -5.55 0.13 27.94
CA THR A 233 -4.40 -0.78 28.05
C THR A 233 -4.46 -1.53 29.37
N VAL A 234 -4.22 -2.84 29.34
CA VAL A 234 -4.23 -3.73 30.50
C VAL A 234 -2.95 -4.56 30.51
N GLN A 235 -2.23 -4.52 31.64
CA GLN A 235 -1.06 -5.35 31.89
C GLN A 235 -1.14 -5.92 33.31
N GLY A 236 -1.57 -7.18 33.44
CA GLY A 236 -1.90 -7.76 34.74
C GLY A 236 -3.03 -6.97 35.42
N SER A 237 -2.79 -6.47 36.63
CA SER A 237 -3.74 -5.62 37.36
C SER A 237 -3.67 -4.13 36.98
N GLN A 238 -2.63 -3.71 36.25
CA GLN A 238 -2.47 -2.31 35.83
C GLN A 238 -3.39 -2.01 34.67
N GLN A 239 -4.08 -0.87 34.74
CA GLN A 239 -4.97 -0.38 33.69
C GLN A 239 -4.63 1.07 33.40
N ASN A 240 -4.61 1.42 32.12
CA ASN A 240 -4.38 2.77 31.65
C ASN A 240 -5.49 3.12 30.65
N GLU A 241 -6.15 4.26 30.85
CA GLU A 241 -7.22 4.74 29.98
C GLU A 241 -6.78 5.99 29.24
N ARG A 242 -6.96 5.98 27.91
CA ARG A 242 -6.77 7.14 27.05
C ARG A 242 -8.07 7.52 26.39
N LYS A 243 -8.38 8.82 26.45
CA LYS A 243 -9.50 9.45 25.73
C LYS A 243 -8.93 10.43 24.71
N TYR A 244 -9.44 10.39 23.49
CA TYR A 244 -9.02 11.27 22.40
C TYR A 244 -10.12 12.27 22.07
N TYR A 245 -9.71 13.53 21.89
CA TYR A 245 -10.59 14.64 21.57
C TYR A 245 -10.29 15.15 20.17
N PHE A 246 -11.35 15.40 19.41
CA PHE A 246 -11.27 15.78 18.01
C PHE A 246 -11.95 17.13 17.78
N ALA A 247 -11.41 17.91 16.85
CA ALA A 247 -12.10 19.03 16.21
C ALA A 247 -12.20 18.71 14.71
N GLY A 248 -13.41 18.40 14.24
CA GLY A 248 -13.58 17.80 12.92
C GLY A 248 -12.86 16.45 12.83
N ALA A 249 -12.07 16.24 11.77
CA ALA A 249 -11.27 15.04 11.58
C ALA A 249 -9.96 15.03 12.39
N ASN A 250 -9.53 16.17 12.93
CA ASN A 250 -8.23 16.32 13.56
C ASN A 250 -8.26 15.96 15.04
N ARG A 251 -7.34 15.08 15.45
CA ARG A 251 -7.11 14.72 16.86
C ARG A 251 -6.31 15.82 17.55
N ILE A 252 -6.98 16.65 18.34
CA ILE A 252 -6.39 17.86 18.94
C ILE A 252 -5.88 17.65 20.37
N ALA A 253 -6.33 16.61 21.06
CA ALA A 253 -5.87 16.33 22.41
C ALA A 253 -6.08 14.86 22.79
N MET A 254 -5.36 14.44 23.82
CA MET A 254 -5.60 13.19 24.53
C MET A 254 -5.62 13.42 26.04
N ARG A 255 -6.32 12.55 26.76
CA ARG A 255 -6.28 12.50 28.21
C ARG A 255 -5.96 11.08 28.66
N GLU A 256 -4.81 10.92 29.30
CA GLU A 256 -4.34 9.64 29.86
C GLU A 256 -4.47 9.68 31.38
N ASN A 257 -5.29 8.81 31.97
CA ASN A 257 -5.58 8.76 33.42
C ASN A 257 -5.84 10.14 34.08
N GLY A 258 -6.53 11.04 33.36
CA GLY A 258 -6.83 12.39 33.82
C GLY A 258 -5.87 13.48 33.34
N THR A 259 -4.67 13.13 32.89
CA THR A 259 -3.65 14.07 32.39
C THR A 259 -3.93 14.51 30.96
N LEU A 260 -4.22 15.79 30.74
CA LEU A 260 -4.47 16.36 29.40
C LEU A 260 -3.15 16.68 28.69
N THR A 261 -3.04 16.23 27.45
CA THR A 261 -1.97 16.60 26.50
C THR A 261 -2.61 17.11 25.21
N TRP A 262 -2.22 18.32 24.80
CA TRP A 262 -2.57 18.88 23.50
C TRP A 262 -1.69 18.27 22.40
N LEU A 263 -2.31 17.92 21.28
CA LEU A 263 -1.66 17.35 20.11
C LEU A 263 -1.75 18.39 18.98
N LEU A 264 -0.61 18.96 18.61
CA LEU A 264 -0.51 19.98 17.57
C LEU A 264 0.04 19.31 16.32
N THR A 265 -0.71 19.42 15.23
CA THR A 265 -0.41 18.72 13.97
C THR A 265 0.30 19.62 12.96
N ASP A 266 1.00 19.00 12.01
CA ASP A 266 1.40 19.67 10.76
C ASP A 266 0.22 19.73 9.76
N HIS A 267 0.51 20.17 8.54
CA HIS A 267 -0.47 20.35 7.48
C HIS A 267 -1.10 19.02 6.99
N LEU A 268 -0.42 17.89 7.17
CA LEU A 268 -0.94 16.55 6.87
C LEU A 268 -1.67 15.90 8.05
N GLY A 269 -1.81 16.61 9.18
CA GLY A 269 -2.41 16.06 10.39
C GLY A 269 -1.44 15.20 11.21
N SER A 270 -0.14 15.19 10.91
CA SER A 270 0.85 14.46 11.71
C SER A 270 1.13 15.16 13.04
N THR A 271 1.15 14.43 14.15
CA THR A 271 1.48 15.02 15.46
C THR A 271 2.93 15.54 15.48
N SER A 272 3.09 16.86 15.39
CA SER A 272 4.41 17.52 15.36
C SER A 272 4.84 18.05 16.71
N VAL A 273 3.90 18.47 17.55
CA VAL A 273 4.19 18.99 18.89
C VAL A 273 3.17 18.43 19.88
N THR A 274 3.64 18.07 21.07
CA THR A 274 2.77 17.84 22.22
C THR A 274 2.99 18.91 23.28
N ALA A 275 1.91 19.38 23.90
CA ALA A 275 1.97 20.36 24.97
C ALA A 275 1.14 19.91 26.18
N ASN A 276 1.57 20.29 27.38
CA ASN A 276 0.84 19.97 28.61
C ASN A 276 -0.44 20.81 28.76
N ALA A 277 -1.25 20.55 29.79
CA ALA A 277 -2.51 21.26 30.02
C ALA A 277 -2.38 22.80 30.06
N SER A 278 -1.23 23.33 30.47
CA SER A 278 -0.94 24.77 30.52
C SER A 278 -0.36 25.34 29.21
N GLY A 279 -0.23 24.54 28.16
CA GLY A 279 0.30 24.94 26.86
C GLY A 279 1.83 24.92 26.74
N ASN A 280 2.55 24.38 27.73
CA ASN A 280 4.01 24.28 27.64
C ASN A 280 4.42 23.07 26.78
N LEU A 281 5.47 23.25 25.99
CA LEU A 281 6.06 22.21 25.14
C LEU A 281 6.48 20.97 25.96
N VAL A 282 6.04 19.80 25.53
CA VAL A 282 6.42 18.48 26.11
C VAL A 282 7.30 17.70 25.14
N SER A 283 6.91 17.63 23.86
CA SER A 283 7.73 16.99 22.84
C SER A 283 7.55 17.64 21.47
N SER A 284 8.52 17.43 20.58
CA SER A 284 8.41 17.76 19.17
C SER A 284 8.90 16.61 18.29
N LEU A 285 8.23 16.40 17.17
CA LEU A 285 8.54 15.45 16.12
C LEU A 285 8.59 16.19 14.79
N ARG A 286 9.56 15.84 13.95
CA ARG A 286 9.60 16.23 12.54
C ARG A 286 9.75 14.98 11.70
N TYR A 287 8.99 14.89 10.62
CA TYR A 287 8.97 13.74 9.74
C TYR A 287 9.75 14.01 8.45
N THR A 288 10.23 12.96 7.80
CA THR A 288 10.56 12.98 6.37
C THR A 288 9.27 12.96 5.56
N ALA A 289 9.36 13.17 4.24
CA ALA A 289 8.20 13.16 3.36
C ALA A 289 7.39 11.85 3.42
N PHE A 290 8.03 10.71 3.71
CA PHE A 290 7.37 9.41 3.82
C PHE A 290 7.15 8.96 5.27
N GLY A 291 7.33 9.85 6.25
CA GLY A 291 6.92 9.59 7.63
C GLY A 291 7.98 8.97 8.56
N GLU A 292 9.24 8.84 8.14
CA GLU A 292 10.33 8.55 9.07
C GLU A 292 10.52 9.73 10.02
N VAL A 293 10.83 9.48 11.29
CA VAL A 293 11.14 10.56 12.23
C VAL A 293 12.52 11.14 11.89
N ARG A 294 12.54 12.35 11.35
CA ARG A 294 13.76 13.11 11.02
C ARG A 294 14.45 13.64 12.27
N THR A 295 13.68 14.20 13.20
CA THR A 295 14.18 14.69 14.49
C THR A 295 13.08 14.56 15.54
N ALA A 296 13.47 14.22 16.77
CA ALA A 296 12.58 14.18 17.93
C ALA A 296 13.22 14.89 19.12
N SER A 297 12.40 15.54 19.95
CA SER A 297 12.82 16.10 21.24
C SER A 297 11.76 15.82 22.31
N GLY A 298 12.18 15.51 23.52
CA GLY A 298 11.25 15.16 24.61
C GLY A 298 10.59 13.79 24.41
N THR A 299 9.59 13.49 25.24
CA THR A 299 8.87 12.20 25.20
C THR A 299 7.51 12.37 24.54
N THR A 300 7.32 11.74 23.38
CA THR A 300 6.03 11.75 22.68
C THR A 300 5.01 10.92 23.44
N ALA A 301 3.99 11.58 23.98
CA ALA A 301 2.95 10.96 24.81
C ALA A 301 1.89 10.15 24.04
N THR A 302 1.91 10.21 22.70
CA THR A 302 0.88 9.59 21.85
C THR A 302 1.47 8.56 20.89
N ASP A 303 0.66 7.53 20.63
CA ASP A 303 0.92 6.53 19.60
C ASP A 303 0.47 7.04 18.21
N TYR A 304 -0.37 8.08 18.14
CA TYR A 304 -0.85 8.63 16.88
C TYR A 304 0.08 9.74 16.36
N ARG A 305 0.83 9.41 15.29
CA ARG A 305 1.98 10.18 14.83
C ARG A 305 1.79 10.63 13.38
N TYR A 306 2.54 10.08 12.44
CA TYR A 306 2.51 10.47 11.03
C TYR A 306 1.10 10.37 10.43
N THR A 307 0.65 11.45 9.78
CA THR A 307 -0.71 11.66 9.23
C THR A 307 -1.85 11.24 10.16
N GLY A 308 -1.64 11.37 11.48
CA GLY A 308 -2.62 10.99 12.50
C GLY A 308 -2.82 9.48 12.70
N GLN A 309 -1.99 8.64 12.07
CA GLN A 309 -2.06 7.17 12.14
C GLN A 309 -1.30 6.59 13.33
N ARG A 310 -1.71 5.40 13.76
CA ARG A 310 -1.14 4.73 14.93
C ARG A 310 0.22 4.15 14.59
N SER A 311 1.24 4.57 15.33
CA SER A 311 2.61 4.02 15.29
C SER A 311 2.68 2.78 16.16
N GLU A 312 3.10 1.66 15.57
CA GLU A 312 3.48 0.43 16.28
C GLU A 312 5.01 0.44 16.38
N ALA A 313 5.51 1.18 17.38
CA ALA A 313 6.94 1.51 17.50
C ALA A 313 7.83 0.27 17.64
N GLU A 314 7.29 -0.84 18.16
CA GLU A 314 7.95 -2.13 18.33
C GLU A 314 8.39 -2.75 17.00
N ILE A 315 7.65 -2.47 15.92
CA ILE A 315 7.94 -2.98 14.57
C ILE A 315 8.24 -1.87 13.56
N GLY A 316 8.19 -0.61 13.98
CA GLY A 316 8.49 0.54 13.12
C GLY A 316 7.46 0.79 12.02
N LEU A 317 6.28 0.18 12.11
CA LEU A 317 5.20 0.35 11.13
C LEU A 317 4.10 1.27 11.67
N TYR A 318 3.32 1.81 10.75
CA TYR A 318 2.07 2.49 11.06
C TYR A 318 0.87 1.64 10.67
N TYR A 319 -0.14 1.60 11.53
CA TYR A 319 -1.43 0.98 11.23
C TYR A 319 -2.36 2.00 10.58
N TYR A 320 -2.71 1.73 9.32
CA TYR A 320 -3.53 2.55 8.44
C TYR A 320 -4.90 1.91 8.21
N VAL A 321 -5.55 1.43 9.28
CA VAL A 321 -6.88 0.78 9.27
C VAL A 321 -6.95 -0.53 8.47
N ALA A 322 -6.76 -0.49 7.15
CA ALA A 322 -6.75 -1.66 6.29
C ALA A 322 -5.38 -2.33 6.18
N ARG A 323 -4.30 -1.54 6.25
CA ARG A 323 -2.94 -1.98 5.94
C ARG A 323 -1.92 -1.45 6.94
N PHE A 324 -0.76 -2.09 6.96
CA PHE A 324 0.42 -1.57 7.63
C PHE A 324 1.30 -0.84 6.63
N TYR A 325 1.75 0.35 7.01
CA TYR A 325 2.61 1.22 6.24
C TYR A 325 4.02 1.23 6.84
N ASP A 326 5.02 1.04 5.99
CA ASP A 326 6.42 1.14 6.36
C ASP A 326 6.98 2.51 5.91
N PRO A 327 7.28 3.41 6.86
CA PRO A 327 7.79 4.74 6.54
C PRO A 327 9.22 4.70 5.97
N VAL A 328 9.99 3.64 6.24
CA VAL A 328 11.36 3.45 5.73
C VAL A 328 11.35 3.00 4.28
N LEU A 329 10.38 2.15 3.92
CA LEU A 329 10.15 1.75 2.52
C LEU A 329 9.35 2.81 1.74
N GLY A 330 8.60 3.66 2.43
CA GLY A 330 7.68 4.63 1.83
C GLY A 330 6.46 3.97 1.19
N ARG A 331 6.08 2.77 1.65
CA ARG A 331 5.09 1.90 1.00
C ARG A 331 4.28 1.08 2.02
N PHE A 332 3.12 0.61 1.61
CA PHE A 332 2.40 -0.41 2.36
C PHE A 332 3.14 -1.75 2.30
N ILE A 333 3.08 -2.54 3.37
CA ILE A 333 3.70 -3.87 3.42
C ILE A 333 2.78 -4.98 2.89
N SER A 334 1.54 -4.64 2.57
CA SER A 334 0.57 -5.52 1.92
C SER A 334 -0.04 -4.83 0.71
N ALA A 335 -0.32 -5.61 -0.34
CA ALA A 335 -1.03 -5.12 -1.50
C ALA A 335 -2.43 -4.63 -1.08
N ASP A 336 -2.86 -3.49 -1.62
CA ASP A 336 -4.21 -2.97 -1.46
C ASP A 336 -5.25 -4.02 -1.87
N SER A 337 -6.29 -4.27 -1.09
CA SER A 337 -7.37 -5.18 -1.48
C SER A 337 -8.20 -4.68 -2.67
N ILE A 338 -8.08 -3.41 -3.03
CA ILE A 338 -8.73 -2.77 -4.17
C ILE A 338 -7.70 -2.08 -5.08
N VAL A 339 -8.13 -1.70 -6.28
CA VAL A 339 -7.41 -0.74 -7.12
C VAL A 339 -8.31 0.50 -7.16
N PRO A 340 -7.96 1.59 -6.44
CA PRO A 340 -8.86 2.74 -6.25
C PRO A 340 -9.37 3.33 -7.56
N GLU A 341 -8.45 3.64 -8.50
CA GLU A 341 -8.78 4.03 -9.86
C GLU A 341 -8.11 3.11 -10.90
N PRO A 342 -8.81 2.09 -11.42
CA PRO A 342 -8.25 1.16 -12.41
C PRO A 342 -7.79 1.82 -13.73
N TYR A 343 -8.23 3.05 -13.99
CA TYR A 343 -7.83 3.83 -15.16
C TYR A 343 -6.62 4.75 -14.89
N ASN A 344 -6.18 4.87 -13.63
CA ASN A 344 -4.94 5.54 -13.27
C ASN A 344 -3.82 4.49 -13.19
N PRO A 345 -2.82 4.51 -14.09
CA PRO A 345 -1.72 3.54 -14.05
C PRO A 345 -0.95 3.51 -12.72
N GLN A 346 -0.95 4.61 -11.95
CA GLN A 346 -0.31 4.62 -10.63
C GLN A 346 -1.00 3.71 -9.61
N ASP A 347 -2.32 3.55 -9.67
CA ASP A 347 -3.07 2.71 -8.73
C ASP A 347 -2.88 1.21 -8.95
N TRP A 348 -2.26 0.82 -10.07
CA TRP A 348 -1.85 -0.55 -10.32
C TRP A 348 -0.67 -0.97 -9.44
N ASP A 349 0.11 0.00 -8.93
CA ASP A 349 1.05 -0.23 -7.85
C ASP A 349 0.31 -0.25 -6.51
N ARG A 350 -0.24 -1.43 -6.20
CA ARG A 350 -1.06 -1.69 -4.99
C ARG A 350 -0.28 -1.56 -3.67
N TYR A 351 1.01 -1.27 -3.70
CA TYR A 351 1.83 -1.02 -2.51
C TYR A 351 2.16 0.47 -2.34
N SER A 352 1.91 1.28 -3.36
CA SER A 352 2.22 2.71 -3.33
C SER A 352 1.46 3.41 -2.19
N TYR A 353 2.12 4.38 -1.59
CA TYR A 353 1.50 5.31 -0.65
C TYR A 353 1.25 6.62 -1.40
N THR A 354 0.01 7.10 -1.33
CA THR A 354 -0.39 8.45 -1.76
C THR A 354 0.02 8.84 -3.18
N LEU A 355 -0.06 7.91 -4.15
CA LEU A 355 0.39 8.12 -5.53
C LEU A 355 1.86 8.60 -5.63
N ASN A 356 2.68 8.22 -4.64
CA ASN A 356 4.05 8.69 -4.44
C ASN A 356 4.18 10.22 -4.23
N ASP A 357 3.11 10.90 -3.80
CA ASP A 357 3.10 12.32 -3.44
C ASP A 357 2.65 12.55 -1.98
N PRO A 358 3.46 12.11 -0.99
CA PRO A 358 3.09 12.13 0.42
C PRO A 358 3.25 13.50 1.09
N VAL A 359 3.76 14.51 0.37
CA VAL A 359 3.87 15.88 0.92
C VAL A 359 2.55 16.62 0.81
N ASN A 360 1.76 16.31 -0.21
CA ASN A 360 0.47 16.95 -0.50
C ASN A 360 -0.73 16.05 -0.14
N HIS A 361 -0.48 14.77 0.17
CA HIS A 361 -1.55 13.80 0.37
C HIS A 361 -1.32 12.83 1.54
N THR A 362 -2.41 12.28 2.03
CA THR A 362 -2.49 11.28 3.10
C THR A 362 -3.32 10.07 2.65
N ASP A 363 -3.30 8.97 3.40
CA ASP A 363 -4.27 7.87 3.21
C ASP A 363 -4.92 7.53 4.56
N PRO A 364 -6.07 8.14 4.92
CA PRO A 364 -6.74 7.92 6.19
C PRO A 364 -7.26 6.48 6.37
N THR A 365 -7.49 5.76 5.27
CA THR A 365 -8.20 4.46 5.27
C THR A 365 -7.28 3.27 5.02
N GLY A 366 -6.06 3.52 4.55
CA GLY A 366 -5.18 2.51 3.97
C GLY A 366 -5.71 2.00 2.65
N HIS A 367 -6.52 2.75 1.90
CA HIS A 367 -7.06 2.39 0.61
C HIS A 367 -7.15 3.55 -0.37
N ASP A 368 -7.03 4.79 0.10
CA ASP A 368 -7.35 5.94 -0.73
C ASP A 368 -6.54 7.16 -0.36
N THR A 369 -6.04 7.82 -1.39
CA THR A 369 -5.23 9.02 -1.24
C THR A 369 -6.17 10.19 -0.96
N CYS A 370 -5.81 11.13 -0.09
CA CYS A 370 -6.58 12.33 0.20
C CYS A 370 -5.69 13.55 0.29
N ASP A 371 -6.16 14.69 -0.22
CA ASP A 371 -5.48 15.97 -0.08
C ASP A 371 -5.56 16.52 1.36
N GLU A 372 -4.87 17.64 1.58
CA GLU A 372 -4.79 18.35 2.86
C GLU A 372 -6.15 18.86 3.38
N ASP A 373 -7.10 19.10 2.47
CA ASP A 373 -8.46 19.52 2.81
C ASP A 373 -9.35 18.34 3.24
N GLY A 374 -8.77 17.13 3.28
CA GLY A 374 -9.47 15.88 3.58
C GLY A 374 -10.30 15.38 2.40
N ASN A 375 -10.09 15.93 1.19
CA ASN A 375 -10.72 15.42 0.00
C ASN A 375 -9.95 14.20 -0.46
N CYS A 376 -10.55 13.04 -0.24
CA CYS A 376 -10.00 11.83 -0.81
C CYS A 376 -10.22 11.83 -2.32
N TYR A 377 -9.32 11.20 -3.07
CA TYR A 377 -9.56 10.85 -4.46
C TYR A 377 -10.82 9.95 -4.59
N ASN A 378 -11.33 9.41 -3.45
CA ASN A 378 -12.71 8.91 -3.29
C ASN A 378 -13.73 9.75 -2.48
N ASN A 379 -13.39 10.93 -1.97
CA ASN A 379 -14.30 11.85 -1.26
C ASN A 379 -13.99 13.32 -1.59
N ASN A 380 -14.64 13.85 -2.62
CA ASN A 380 -15.08 15.25 -2.75
C ASN A 380 -14.06 16.39 -3.04
N GLY A 381 -13.10 16.15 -3.93
CA GLY A 381 -12.83 17.00 -5.11
C GLY A 381 -12.16 18.38 -4.98
N TRP A 382 -11.08 18.54 -5.74
CA TRP A 382 -10.93 19.66 -6.67
C TRP A 382 -10.33 19.19 -8.00
N TYR A 383 -11.10 19.26 -9.10
CA TYR A 383 -10.70 19.87 -10.38
C TYR A 383 -11.94 20.31 -11.17
N PRO A 384 -11.87 21.43 -11.89
CA PRO A 384 -13.01 22.29 -12.18
C PRO A 384 -13.88 21.78 -13.33
N ALA A 385 -15.18 22.04 -13.21
CA ALA A 385 -16.12 22.17 -14.32
C ALA A 385 -16.35 20.95 -15.22
N VAL A 386 -16.82 19.83 -14.67
CA VAL A 386 -17.85 18.97 -15.31
C VAL A 386 -18.56 18.18 -14.22
N GLY A 387 -19.86 18.43 -14.05
CA GLY A 387 -20.61 18.09 -12.85
C GLY A 387 -20.90 16.60 -12.61
N LYS A 388 -20.95 16.31 -11.30
CA LYS A 388 -21.80 15.35 -10.59
C LYS A 388 -21.30 13.89 -10.37
N HIS A 389 -21.25 13.54 -9.07
CA HIS A 389 -21.50 12.24 -8.40
C HIS A 389 -20.36 11.21 -8.23
N PHE A 390 -19.56 11.22 -7.15
CA PHE A 390 -18.74 10.03 -6.80
C PHE A 390 -18.50 9.88 -5.27
N SER A 391 -19.46 9.30 -4.54
CA SER A 391 -19.29 8.76 -3.15
C SER A 391 -18.85 7.28 -3.16
N VAL A 392 -18.38 6.69 -2.05
CA VAL A 392 -18.10 5.22 -1.95
C VAL A 392 -19.29 4.37 -2.45
N THR A 393 -20.52 4.80 -2.13
CA THR A 393 -21.72 4.18 -2.67
C THR A 393 -21.80 4.33 -4.19
N TYR A 394 -21.51 5.51 -4.74
CA TYR A 394 -21.40 5.70 -6.19
C TYR A 394 -20.33 4.79 -6.81
N THR A 395 -19.15 4.61 -6.20
CA THR A 395 -18.09 3.73 -6.72
C THR A 395 -18.60 2.29 -6.87
N TRP A 396 -19.21 1.74 -5.83
CA TRP A 396 -19.83 0.41 -5.94
C TRP A 396 -20.94 0.38 -7.00
N LYS A 397 -21.81 1.40 -7.06
CA LYS A 397 -22.86 1.51 -8.10
C LYS A 397 -22.25 1.54 -9.51
N LYS A 398 -21.15 2.27 -9.71
CA LYS A 398 -20.41 2.36 -10.99
C LYS A 398 -19.71 1.06 -11.32
N MET A 399 -19.09 0.37 -10.35
CA MET A 399 -18.48 -0.94 -10.59
C MET A 399 -19.53 -1.98 -10.96
N ILE A 400 -20.67 -2.02 -10.24
CA ILE A 400 -21.79 -2.88 -10.59
C ILE A 400 -22.30 -2.56 -11.99
N LYS A 401 -22.46 -1.27 -12.32
CA LYS A 401 -22.89 -0.83 -13.66
C LYS A 401 -21.88 -1.19 -14.75
N THR A 402 -20.59 -1.02 -14.48
CA THR A 402 -19.52 -1.25 -15.46
C THR A 402 -19.33 -2.74 -15.70
N ASN A 403 -19.20 -3.52 -14.63
CA ASN A 403 -18.84 -4.94 -14.68
C ASN A 403 -20.04 -5.83 -15.02
N TYR A 404 -21.26 -5.45 -14.62
CA TYR A 404 -22.45 -6.28 -14.78
C TYR A 404 -23.57 -5.58 -15.56
N GLY A 405 -23.42 -4.30 -15.92
CA GLY A 405 -24.42 -3.57 -16.71
C GLY A 405 -25.67 -3.15 -15.92
N ILE A 406 -25.70 -3.39 -14.61
CA ILE A 406 -26.86 -3.19 -13.73
C ILE A 406 -26.85 -1.78 -13.12
N ASN A 407 -27.96 -1.07 -13.23
CA ASN A 407 -28.18 0.22 -12.59
C ASN A 407 -28.58 0.03 -11.12
N MET A 408 -27.96 0.76 -10.21
CA MET A 408 -28.31 0.74 -8.79
C MET A 408 -29.06 2.02 -8.42
N GLU A 409 -30.38 1.96 -8.41
CA GLU A 409 -31.26 3.09 -8.16
C GLU A 409 -31.74 3.13 -6.71
N LYS A 410 -32.10 4.32 -6.23
CA LYS A 410 -32.80 4.47 -4.95
C LYS A 410 -34.25 3.98 -5.11
N GLY A 411 -34.73 3.21 -4.13
CA GLY A 411 -36.15 2.95 -3.94
C GLY A 411 -36.77 3.98 -2.98
N ASP A 412 -37.48 3.51 -1.97
CA ASP A 412 -37.80 4.32 -0.79
C ASP A 412 -36.63 4.39 0.22
N LYS A 413 -35.59 3.57 0.03
CA LYS A 413 -34.34 3.56 0.80
C LYS A 413 -33.11 3.83 -0.06
N GLU A 414 -32.14 4.55 0.51
CA GLU A 414 -30.82 4.75 -0.11
C GLU A 414 -29.94 3.52 0.03
N TRP A 415 -29.20 3.19 -1.04
CA TRP A 415 -28.16 2.17 -0.97
C TRP A 415 -27.02 2.62 -0.06
N ASP A 416 -26.71 1.81 0.95
CA ASP A 416 -25.53 1.93 1.79
C ASP A 416 -24.34 1.09 1.26
N SER A 417 -23.14 1.40 1.76
CA SER A 417 -21.91 0.75 1.31
C SER A 417 -21.85 -0.75 1.64
N PRO A 418 -22.23 -1.23 2.85
CA PRO A 418 -22.29 -2.66 3.14
C PRO A 418 -23.16 -3.46 2.16
N ASN A 419 -24.38 -2.99 1.86
CA ASN A 419 -25.29 -3.65 0.94
C ASN A 419 -24.76 -3.63 -0.50
N LEU A 420 -24.13 -2.53 -0.92
CA LEU A 420 -23.52 -2.43 -2.24
C LEU A 420 -22.28 -3.31 -2.41
N ARG A 421 -21.44 -3.43 -1.37
CA ARG A 421 -20.30 -4.36 -1.34
C ARG A 421 -20.77 -5.81 -1.42
N LEU A 422 -21.78 -6.16 -0.63
CA LEU A 422 -22.38 -7.49 -0.65
C LEU A 422 -22.99 -7.80 -2.03
N MET A 423 -23.71 -6.85 -2.62
CA MET A 423 -24.28 -6.97 -3.96
C MET A 423 -23.18 -7.22 -5.00
N TYR A 424 -22.13 -6.40 -5.01
CA TYR A 424 -21.01 -6.55 -5.93
C TYR A 424 -20.34 -7.93 -5.79
N GLY A 425 -20.03 -8.37 -4.57
CA GLY A 425 -19.45 -9.69 -4.32
C GLY A 425 -20.36 -10.84 -4.76
N SER A 426 -21.67 -10.72 -4.50
CA SER A 426 -22.68 -11.70 -4.92
C SER A 426 -22.76 -11.80 -6.45
N LEU A 427 -22.79 -10.67 -7.15
CA LEU A 427 -22.78 -10.62 -8.61
C LEU A 427 -21.47 -11.17 -9.19
N GLY A 428 -20.33 -11.02 -8.50
CA GLY A 428 -19.07 -11.66 -8.90
C GLY A 428 -19.13 -13.19 -8.88
N ILE A 429 -19.79 -13.76 -7.87
CA ILE A 429 -20.00 -15.22 -7.78
C ILE A 429 -20.96 -15.67 -8.87
N VAL A 430 -22.08 -14.96 -9.08
CA VAL A 430 -23.01 -15.24 -10.19
C VAL A 430 -22.30 -15.14 -11.54
N ASN A 431 -21.44 -14.14 -11.73
CA ASN A 431 -20.66 -13.96 -12.95
C ASN A 431 -19.74 -15.16 -13.18
N THR A 432 -19.13 -15.69 -12.14
CA THR A 432 -18.32 -16.92 -12.23
C THR A 432 -19.18 -18.13 -12.60
N SER A 433 -20.35 -18.29 -11.98
CA SER A 433 -21.32 -19.36 -12.29
C SER A 433 -21.93 -19.26 -13.70
N THR A 434 -21.80 -18.12 -14.36
CA THR A 434 -22.24 -17.85 -15.74
C THR A 434 -21.06 -17.71 -16.71
N SER A 435 -19.90 -18.28 -16.38
CA SER A 435 -18.66 -18.24 -17.17
C SER A 435 -18.23 -16.83 -17.60
N GLY A 436 -18.45 -15.84 -16.76
CA GLY A 436 -18.11 -14.44 -17.01
C GLY A 436 -19.15 -13.67 -17.83
N ASN A 437 -20.29 -14.28 -18.17
CA ASN A 437 -21.24 -13.69 -19.12
C ASN A 437 -22.43 -12.94 -18.48
N LEU A 438 -22.40 -12.72 -17.15
CA LEU A 438 -23.50 -12.04 -16.45
C LEU A 438 -23.81 -10.67 -17.04
N ARG A 439 -22.78 -9.92 -17.48
CA ARG A 439 -22.98 -8.60 -18.09
C ARG A 439 -23.82 -8.67 -19.37
N ALA A 440 -23.58 -9.65 -20.23
CA ALA A 440 -24.35 -9.79 -21.46
C ALA A 440 -25.81 -10.15 -21.18
N MET A 441 -26.04 -10.94 -20.13
CA MET A 441 -27.38 -11.38 -19.74
C MET A 441 -28.15 -10.29 -18.98
N ALA A 442 -27.50 -9.55 -18.08
CA ALA A 442 -28.18 -8.64 -17.13
C ALA A 442 -28.03 -7.14 -17.47
N ALA A 443 -27.30 -6.76 -18.53
CA ALA A 443 -27.09 -5.36 -18.86
C ALA A 443 -28.40 -4.61 -19.13
N GLY A 444 -28.52 -3.41 -18.56
CA GLY A 444 -29.73 -2.59 -18.67
C GLY A 444 -30.73 -2.81 -17.54
N SER A 445 -30.51 -3.80 -16.68
CA SER A 445 -31.35 -4.05 -15.51
C SER A 445 -31.17 -2.98 -14.44
N THR A 446 -32.16 -2.84 -13.55
CA THR A 446 -32.18 -1.85 -12.47
C THR A 446 -32.52 -2.49 -11.13
N PHE A 447 -31.66 -2.31 -10.13
CA PHE A 447 -31.89 -2.76 -8.77
C PHE A 447 -32.19 -1.59 -7.84
N LYS A 448 -33.24 -1.72 -7.03
CA LYS A 448 -33.63 -0.72 -6.02
C LYS A 448 -33.53 -1.30 -4.63
N LEU A 449 -33.19 -0.44 -3.66
CA LEU A 449 -33.26 -0.80 -2.25
C LEU A 449 -34.53 -0.21 -1.64
N MET A 450 -35.28 -1.07 -0.95
CA MET A 450 -36.54 -0.76 -0.32
C MET A 450 -36.49 -0.99 1.20
N GLU A 451 -37.26 -0.23 1.97
CA GLU A 451 -37.50 -0.45 3.40
C GLU A 451 -38.73 -1.34 3.59
N HIS A 452 -38.58 -2.44 4.33
CA HIS A 452 -39.68 -3.37 4.56
C HIS A 452 -40.62 -2.87 5.67
N ALA A 453 -41.90 -2.66 5.35
CA ALA A 453 -42.92 -2.30 6.33
C ALA A 453 -43.11 -3.40 7.39
N SER A 454 -43.23 -3.02 8.66
CA SER A 454 -43.40 -3.94 9.78
C SER A 454 -44.61 -4.88 9.61
N GLY A 455 -44.40 -6.20 9.52
CA GLY A 455 -45.48 -7.21 9.63
C GLY A 455 -45.39 -8.48 8.78
N GLY A 456 -44.44 -8.61 7.84
CA GLY A 456 -44.27 -9.80 6.98
C GLY A 456 -42.83 -10.33 6.94
N GLY A 457 -42.64 -11.57 6.49
CA GLY A 457 -41.39 -12.37 6.59
C GLY A 457 -40.11 -11.69 6.11
N ASP A 458 -39.01 -12.07 6.77
CA ASP A 458 -37.70 -11.40 6.76
C ASP A 458 -36.94 -11.50 5.42
N TYR A 459 -36.78 -10.34 4.75
CA TYR A 459 -35.91 -10.08 3.60
C TYR A 459 -36.38 -10.78 2.31
N TYR A 460 -36.68 -10.07 1.24
CA TYR A 460 -36.92 -10.67 -0.08
C TYR A 460 -36.61 -9.64 -1.17
N GLY A 461 -36.50 -10.09 -2.42
CA GLY A 461 -36.66 -9.18 -3.55
C GLY A 461 -37.98 -9.45 -4.25
N VAL A 462 -38.38 -8.50 -5.08
CA VAL A 462 -39.49 -8.69 -6.00
C VAL A 462 -39.01 -8.34 -7.39
N THR A 463 -39.04 -9.33 -8.28
CA THR A 463 -38.92 -9.12 -9.71
C THR A 463 -40.30 -8.76 -10.27
N HIS A 464 -40.41 -7.61 -10.92
CA HIS A 464 -41.70 -7.08 -11.36
C HIS A 464 -42.12 -7.64 -12.71
N THR A 465 -43.32 -8.22 -12.79
CA THR A 465 -43.91 -8.68 -14.08
C THR A 465 -44.14 -7.55 -15.09
N GLN A 466 -44.27 -6.30 -14.62
CA GLN A 466 -44.41 -5.10 -15.46
C GLN A 466 -43.09 -4.38 -15.74
N ARG A 467 -42.01 -4.70 -15.00
CA ARG A 467 -40.64 -4.20 -15.20
C ARG A 467 -39.70 -5.39 -15.13
N PRO A 468 -39.65 -6.18 -16.20
CA PRO A 468 -39.00 -7.49 -16.19
C PRO A 468 -37.47 -7.44 -16.01
N THR A 469 -36.87 -6.25 -16.17
CA THR A 469 -35.45 -6.00 -15.92
C THR A 469 -35.20 -5.29 -14.59
N GLY A 470 -36.20 -5.23 -13.70
CA GLY A 470 -36.14 -4.51 -12.43
C GLY A 470 -36.29 -5.42 -11.22
N ILE A 471 -35.41 -5.27 -10.22
CA ILE A 471 -35.52 -5.96 -8.92
C ILE A 471 -35.58 -4.94 -7.79
N ASP A 472 -36.57 -5.07 -6.93
CA ASP A 472 -36.65 -4.31 -5.69
C ASP A 472 -36.22 -5.19 -4.52
N PHE A 473 -35.11 -4.86 -3.85
CA PHE A 473 -34.58 -5.57 -2.69
C PHE A 473 -35.05 -4.93 -1.39
N TYR A 474 -35.64 -5.72 -0.48
CA TYR A 474 -36.18 -5.22 0.78
C TYR A 474 -35.26 -5.52 1.97
N THR A 475 -34.97 -4.49 2.77
CA THR A 475 -34.24 -4.60 4.05
C THR A 475 -35.07 -4.04 5.21
N LYS A 476 -34.77 -4.49 6.43
CA LYS A 476 -35.45 -4.02 7.65
C LYS A 476 -34.46 -3.32 8.56
N GLY A 477 -34.65 -2.02 8.78
CA GLY A 477 -33.74 -1.20 9.59
C GLY A 477 -32.31 -1.23 9.04
N THR A 478 -31.31 -1.45 9.88
CA THR A 478 -29.89 -1.50 9.47
C THR A 478 -29.41 -2.90 9.09
N GLN A 479 -30.29 -3.90 9.00
CA GLN A 479 -29.86 -5.26 8.69
C GLN A 479 -29.48 -5.39 7.20
N PRO A 480 -28.36 -6.07 6.91
CA PRO A 480 -27.90 -6.23 5.53
C PRO A 480 -28.80 -7.19 4.75
N LEU A 481 -28.77 -7.07 3.42
CA LEU A 481 -29.34 -8.06 2.52
C LEU A 481 -28.75 -9.45 2.78
N ARG A 482 -29.50 -10.48 2.41
CA ARG A 482 -29.00 -11.86 2.42
C ARG A 482 -28.54 -12.26 1.04
N GLN A 483 -27.35 -12.83 0.98
CA GLN A 483 -26.70 -13.24 -0.27
C GLN A 483 -27.54 -14.25 -1.07
N MET A 484 -28.18 -15.21 -0.39
CA MET A 484 -29.06 -16.17 -1.04
C MET A 484 -30.28 -15.53 -1.71
N ASN A 485 -30.83 -14.46 -1.13
CA ASN A 485 -31.91 -13.71 -1.77
C ASN A 485 -31.39 -13.03 -3.03
N ILE A 486 -30.19 -12.47 -3.00
CA ILE A 486 -29.58 -11.87 -4.20
C ILE A 486 -29.48 -12.90 -5.33
N TYR A 487 -29.02 -14.11 -5.04
CA TYR A 487 -28.92 -15.16 -6.07
C TYR A 487 -30.28 -15.59 -6.62
N HIS A 488 -31.28 -15.74 -5.75
CA HIS A 488 -32.64 -16.10 -6.14
C HIS A 488 -33.24 -15.05 -7.06
N GLU A 489 -33.21 -13.77 -6.68
CA GLU A 489 -33.75 -12.69 -7.51
C GLU A 489 -33.00 -12.53 -8.83
N VAL A 490 -31.69 -12.75 -8.84
CA VAL A 490 -30.92 -12.75 -10.09
C VAL A 490 -31.36 -13.93 -10.98
N GLY A 491 -31.73 -15.08 -10.41
CA GLY A 491 -32.36 -16.17 -11.17
C GLY A 491 -33.64 -15.74 -11.90
N HIS A 492 -34.53 -15.03 -11.20
CA HIS A 492 -35.73 -14.41 -11.81
C HIS A 492 -35.37 -13.40 -12.88
N LEU A 493 -34.39 -12.53 -12.62
CA LEU A 493 -33.93 -11.54 -13.60
C LEU A 493 -33.46 -12.22 -14.89
N LEU A 494 -32.61 -13.23 -14.78
CA LEU A 494 -32.07 -13.94 -15.95
C LEU A 494 -33.18 -14.59 -16.77
N ASP A 495 -34.32 -14.96 -16.19
CA ASP A 495 -35.46 -15.49 -16.94
C ASP A 495 -36.37 -14.41 -17.55
N ASN A 496 -36.20 -13.14 -17.17
CA ASN A 496 -37.04 -12.02 -17.61
C ASN A 496 -36.30 -10.96 -18.44
N VAL A 497 -34.98 -11.10 -18.63
CA VAL A 497 -34.20 -10.18 -19.48
C VAL A 497 -34.40 -10.48 -20.98
N PRO A 498 -34.39 -9.44 -21.85
CA PRO A 498 -34.51 -9.63 -23.30
C PRO A 498 -33.44 -10.58 -23.85
N GLY A 499 -33.87 -11.61 -24.57
CA GLY A 499 -33.00 -12.65 -25.14
C GLY A 499 -33.02 -13.98 -24.37
N THR A 500 -33.43 -13.98 -23.10
CA THR A 500 -33.60 -15.18 -22.27
C THR A 500 -35.00 -15.30 -21.68
N TRP A 501 -35.92 -14.40 -22.08
CA TRP A 501 -37.30 -14.35 -21.63
C TRP A 501 -37.98 -15.74 -21.65
N ASP A 502 -38.44 -16.20 -20.49
CA ASP A 502 -39.07 -17.50 -20.23
C ASP A 502 -38.21 -18.71 -20.64
N VAL A 503 -36.95 -18.56 -21.06
CA VAL A 503 -36.16 -19.68 -21.57
C VAL A 503 -35.92 -20.71 -20.47
N PHE A 504 -35.58 -20.26 -19.26
CA PHE A 504 -35.29 -21.15 -18.15
C PHE A 504 -36.55 -21.71 -17.53
N THR A 505 -37.58 -20.87 -17.38
CA THR A 505 -38.92 -21.29 -16.95
C THR A 505 -39.52 -22.34 -17.91
N ASN A 506 -39.37 -22.17 -19.23
CA ASN A 506 -39.83 -23.16 -20.21
C ASN A 506 -39.00 -24.44 -20.17
N ALA A 507 -37.70 -24.35 -19.87
CA ALA A 507 -36.89 -25.54 -19.62
C ALA A 507 -37.44 -26.34 -18.43
N VAL A 508 -37.82 -25.68 -17.33
CA VAL A 508 -38.51 -26.34 -16.20
C VAL A 508 -39.83 -26.98 -16.66
N LYS A 509 -40.70 -26.23 -17.37
CA LYS A 509 -41.99 -26.75 -17.86
C LYS A 509 -41.83 -27.95 -18.81
N SER A 510 -40.74 -27.99 -19.58
CA SER A 510 -40.44 -29.07 -20.52
C SER A 510 -40.02 -30.37 -19.83
N GLN A 511 -39.42 -30.25 -18.65
CA GLN A 511 -39.17 -31.38 -17.77
C GLN A 511 -40.47 -31.70 -17.03
N ASN A 512 -41.27 -32.60 -17.58
CA ASN A 512 -42.53 -33.03 -16.97
C ASN A 512 -42.29 -33.59 -15.55
N ASN A 513 -42.39 -32.72 -14.54
CA ASN A 513 -42.05 -32.95 -13.14
C ASN A 513 -40.57 -33.34 -12.89
N PRO A 514 -39.65 -32.36 -12.80
CA PRO A 514 -38.22 -32.63 -12.56
C PRO A 514 -38.00 -33.45 -11.27
N SER A 515 -37.02 -34.36 -11.26
CA SER A 515 -36.75 -35.24 -10.10
C SER A 515 -36.43 -34.49 -8.80
N TRP A 516 -35.90 -33.28 -8.94
CA TRP A 516 -35.54 -32.37 -7.86
C TRP A 516 -36.67 -31.44 -7.40
N VAL A 517 -37.86 -31.54 -8.01
CA VAL A 517 -39.08 -30.87 -7.56
C VAL A 517 -39.97 -31.87 -6.83
N GLY A 518 -40.22 -31.63 -5.54
CA GLY A 518 -41.10 -32.43 -4.71
C GLY A 518 -42.58 -32.26 -5.07
N SER A 519 -43.43 -33.14 -4.54
CA SER A 519 -44.89 -33.06 -4.73
C SER A 519 -45.51 -31.77 -4.18
N ASP A 520 -44.83 -31.09 -3.26
CA ASP A 520 -45.22 -29.78 -2.73
C ASP A 520 -44.69 -28.60 -3.57
N GLN A 521 -44.18 -28.88 -4.78
CA GLN A 521 -43.62 -27.92 -5.74
C GLN A 521 -42.36 -27.18 -5.24
N LYS A 522 -41.69 -27.69 -4.21
CA LYS A 522 -40.42 -27.17 -3.69
C LYS A 522 -39.24 -28.03 -4.13
N ILE A 523 -38.02 -27.50 -3.96
CA ILE A 523 -36.81 -28.31 -4.14
C ILE A 523 -36.82 -29.46 -3.14
N ASN A 524 -36.65 -30.68 -3.64
CA ASN A 524 -36.46 -31.86 -2.82
C ASN A 524 -35.23 -31.67 -1.91
N PRO A 525 -35.37 -31.77 -0.57
CA PRO A 525 -34.25 -31.59 0.36
C PRO A 525 -33.04 -32.48 0.07
N GLU A 526 -33.24 -33.67 -0.52
CA GLU A 526 -32.14 -34.58 -0.90
C GLU A 526 -31.24 -34.02 -2.01
N ALA A 527 -31.75 -33.06 -2.78
CA ALA A 527 -30.99 -32.34 -3.81
C ALA A 527 -29.99 -31.34 -3.20
N LEU A 528 -30.08 -31.06 -1.90
CA LEU A 528 -29.35 -29.98 -1.23
C LEU A 528 -28.43 -30.50 -0.13
N LEU A 529 -27.32 -29.80 0.07
CA LEU A 529 -26.39 -30.02 1.18
C LEU A 529 -27.00 -29.47 2.47
N MET A 530 -27.78 -30.31 3.16
CA MET A 530 -28.40 -29.93 4.44
C MET A 530 -27.39 -29.63 5.55
N SER A 531 -26.13 -30.04 5.39
CA SER A 531 -25.02 -29.67 6.29
C SER A 531 -24.74 -28.17 6.33
N ARG A 532 -25.13 -27.40 5.30
CA ARG A 532 -25.02 -25.92 5.25
C ARG A 532 -26.23 -25.18 5.81
N VAL A 533 -27.24 -25.88 6.32
CA VAL A 533 -28.48 -25.27 6.89
C VAL A 533 -28.20 -24.38 8.12
N LYS A 534 -27.08 -24.61 8.80
CA LYS A 534 -26.65 -23.82 9.98
C LYS A 534 -25.75 -22.64 9.64
N ASP A 535 -25.36 -22.45 8.38
CA ASP A 535 -24.58 -21.28 7.99
C ASP A 535 -25.52 -20.07 7.94
N PRO A 536 -25.37 -19.07 8.83
CA PRO A 536 -26.25 -17.91 8.87
C PRO A 536 -26.12 -17.03 7.61
N ASN A 537 -25.02 -17.18 6.85
CA ASN A 537 -24.75 -16.39 5.65
C ASN A 537 -25.22 -17.10 4.37
N TYR A 538 -25.31 -18.44 4.36
CA TYR A 538 -25.57 -19.24 3.16
C TYR A 538 -26.57 -20.41 3.34
N PRO A 539 -27.71 -20.23 4.05
CA PRO A 539 -28.66 -21.33 4.22
C PRO A 539 -29.26 -21.72 2.85
N PRO A 540 -29.36 -23.01 2.50
CA PRO A 540 -30.03 -23.44 1.27
C PRO A 540 -31.44 -22.86 1.16
N VAL A 541 -31.87 -22.48 -0.04
CA VAL A 541 -33.18 -21.82 -0.25
C VAL A 541 -34.38 -22.76 0.00
N ALA A 542 -34.14 -24.04 0.29
CA ALA A 542 -35.16 -25.02 0.66
C ALA A 542 -36.12 -24.58 1.80
N ALA A 543 -35.83 -23.49 2.52
CA ALA A 543 -36.49 -23.12 3.77
C ALA A 543 -37.21 -21.76 3.80
N ARG A 544 -37.38 -21.01 2.70
CA ARG A 544 -38.09 -19.70 2.75
C ARG A 544 -39.60 -19.78 2.44
N GLN A 545 -40.32 -20.16 3.49
CA GLN A 545 -41.73 -19.94 3.92
C GLN A 545 -42.83 -19.37 2.97
N THR A 546 -43.98 -20.08 3.01
CA THR A 546 -45.40 -19.61 3.09
C THR A 546 -46.10 -18.93 1.91
N TYR A 547 -45.66 -19.08 0.66
CA TYR A 547 -46.51 -18.70 -0.49
C TYR A 547 -47.04 -19.93 -1.21
N SER A 548 -48.34 -19.93 -1.50
CA SER A 548 -49.11 -21.08 -1.98
C SER A 548 -48.98 -21.35 -3.49
N ASN A 549 -48.04 -20.73 -4.20
CA ASN A 549 -47.91 -20.85 -5.66
C ASN A 549 -46.44 -20.85 -6.11
N PHE A 550 -45.71 -21.95 -5.90
CA PHE A 550 -44.37 -22.14 -6.50
C PHE A 550 -44.54 -22.58 -7.96
N GLY A 551 -44.70 -21.61 -8.85
CA GLY A 551 -44.68 -21.85 -10.28
C GLY A 551 -43.27 -22.21 -10.79
N PRO A 552 -43.14 -22.62 -12.07
CA PRO A 552 -41.84 -22.96 -12.66
C PRO A 552 -40.77 -21.86 -12.58
N SER A 553 -41.16 -20.58 -12.50
CA SER A 553 -40.24 -19.45 -12.31
C SER A 553 -39.52 -19.48 -10.97
N GLU A 554 -40.25 -19.75 -9.88
CA GLU A 554 -39.67 -19.89 -8.53
C GLU A 554 -38.75 -21.11 -8.45
N GLN A 555 -39.16 -22.22 -9.08
CA GLN A 555 -38.36 -23.44 -9.14
C GLN A 555 -37.03 -23.22 -9.86
N TRP A 556 -37.04 -22.48 -10.96
CA TRP A 556 -35.82 -22.05 -11.64
C TRP A 556 -34.94 -21.17 -10.73
N ALA A 557 -35.50 -20.10 -10.16
CA ALA A 557 -34.77 -19.16 -9.32
C ALA A 557 -34.13 -19.84 -8.11
N ASP A 558 -34.83 -20.76 -7.46
CA ASP A 558 -34.29 -21.55 -6.36
C ASP A 558 -33.19 -22.52 -6.79
N ALA A 559 -33.38 -23.23 -7.91
CA ALA A 559 -32.37 -24.15 -8.43
C ALA A 559 -31.08 -23.39 -8.81
N PHE A 560 -31.24 -22.25 -9.47
CA PHE A 560 -30.15 -21.34 -9.82
C PHE A 560 -29.43 -20.81 -8.58
N ALA A 561 -30.17 -20.32 -7.57
CA ALA A 561 -29.56 -19.80 -6.35
C ALA A 561 -28.70 -20.84 -5.62
N ASN A 562 -29.21 -22.08 -5.53
CA ASN A 562 -28.47 -23.17 -4.89
C ASN A 562 -27.28 -23.65 -5.75
N TYR A 563 -27.38 -23.57 -7.09
CA TYR A 563 -26.26 -23.81 -8.00
C TYR A 563 -25.14 -22.78 -7.77
N VAL A 564 -25.46 -21.49 -7.79
CA VAL A 564 -24.50 -20.39 -7.57
C VAL A 564 -23.86 -20.48 -6.18
N ALA A 565 -24.64 -20.81 -5.16
CA ALA A 565 -24.14 -20.94 -3.79
C ALA A 565 -23.32 -22.20 -3.51
N GLY A 566 -23.26 -23.15 -4.46
CA GLY A 566 -22.62 -24.45 -4.23
C GLY A 566 -23.33 -25.31 -3.18
N ASN A 567 -24.66 -25.15 -3.05
CA ASN A 567 -25.49 -25.86 -2.08
C ASN A 567 -26.06 -27.17 -2.61
N ILE A 568 -25.80 -27.54 -3.86
CA ILE A 568 -26.33 -28.76 -4.48
C ILE A 568 -25.58 -29.99 -3.98
N ASN A 569 -26.31 -31.01 -3.56
CA ASN A 569 -25.75 -32.29 -3.12
C ASN A 569 -25.41 -33.18 -4.33
N LEU A 570 -24.20 -33.04 -4.86
CA LEU A 570 -23.71 -33.84 -5.99
C LEU A 570 -23.52 -35.33 -5.67
N ALA A 571 -23.60 -35.75 -4.40
CA ALA A 571 -23.60 -37.16 -4.04
C ALA A 571 -24.98 -37.83 -4.19
N SER A 572 -26.05 -37.03 -4.31
CA SER A 572 -27.40 -37.53 -4.59
C SER A 572 -27.66 -37.52 -6.10
N VAL A 573 -28.36 -38.54 -6.60
CA VAL A 573 -28.85 -38.57 -7.99
C VAL A 573 -29.72 -37.36 -8.26
N ILE A 574 -30.60 -37.01 -7.32
CA ILE A 574 -31.52 -35.86 -7.43
C ILE A 574 -30.75 -34.53 -7.48
N GLY A 575 -29.70 -34.39 -6.68
CA GLY A 575 -28.85 -33.19 -6.72
C GLY A 575 -28.03 -33.11 -8.01
N THR A 576 -27.53 -34.23 -8.50
CA THR A 576 -26.81 -34.30 -9.80
C THR A 576 -27.74 -33.91 -10.96
N ASP A 577 -28.98 -34.37 -10.94
CA ASP A 577 -30.01 -34.00 -11.93
C ASP A 577 -30.26 -32.48 -11.91
N MET A 578 -30.43 -31.89 -10.72
CA MET A 578 -30.61 -30.44 -10.58
C MET A 578 -29.40 -29.65 -11.08
N PHE A 579 -28.18 -30.07 -10.73
CA PHE A 579 -26.95 -29.43 -11.20
C PHE A 579 -26.84 -29.46 -12.72
N ASN A 580 -27.08 -30.62 -13.33
CA ASN A 580 -27.03 -30.78 -14.78
C ASN A 580 -28.15 -30.01 -15.47
N PHE A 581 -29.33 -29.93 -14.87
CA PHE A 581 -30.42 -29.09 -15.36
C PHE A 581 -29.99 -27.63 -15.45
N VAL A 582 -29.54 -27.02 -14.34
CA VAL A 582 -29.14 -25.61 -14.33
C VAL A 582 -27.99 -25.35 -15.31
N ARG A 583 -26.98 -26.22 -15.33
CA ARG A 583 -25.84 -26.12 -16.25
C ARG A 583 -26.29 -26.20 -17.72
N SER A 584 -27.20 -27.12 -18.05
CA SER A 584 -27.71 -27.30 -19.42
C SER A 584 -28.58 -26.13 -19.84
N ALA A 585 -29.36 -25.58 -18.91
CA ALA A 585 -30.20 -24.42 -19.14
C ALA A 585 -29.33 -23.18 -19.46
N LEU A 586 -28.22 -22.99 -18.73
CA LEU A 586 -27.26 -21.90 -18.95
C LEU A 586 -26.37 -22.09 -20.19
N ALA A 587 -26.15 -23.33 -20.65
CA ALA A 587 -25.21 -23.66 -21.73
C ALA A 587 -25.34 -22.81 -23.01
N PRO A 588 -26.54 -22.49 -23.53
CA PRO A 588 -26.69 -21.65 -24.72
C PRO A 588 -26.19 -20.21 -24.53
N PHE A 589 -26.08 -19.76 -23.27
CA PHE A 589 -25.79 -18.38 -22.92
C PHE A 589 -24.37 -18.17 -22.39
N ILE A 590 -23.66 -19.22 -21.96
CA ILE A 590 -22.34 -19.07 -21.32
C ILE A 590 -21.16 -19.34 -22.27
N GLY A 591 -21.44 -19.70 -23.53
CA GLY A 591 -20.43 -20.19 -24.47
C GLY A 591 -19.96 -21.61 -24.09
N THR A 592 -19.57 -22.41 -25.08
CA THR A 592 -18.92 -23.70 -24.77
C THR A 592 -17.56 -23.43 -24.11
N PRO A 593 -17.25 -24.10 -22.99
CA PRO A 593 -15.99 -23.90 -22.26
C PRO A 593 -14.75 -24.16 -23.12
#